data_AF-A0A7L4TLJ2-F1
#
_entry.id   AF-A0A7L4TLJ2-F1
#
_cell.length_a   1.000
_cell.length_b   1.000
_cell.length_c   1.000
_cell.angle_alpha   90.00
_cell.angle_beta   90.00
_cell.angle_gamma   90.00
#
_symmetry.space_group_name_H-M   'P 1'
#
loop_
_entity.id
_entity.type
_entity.pdbx_description
1 polymer ?
#
loop_
_entity_poly.entity_id
_entity_poly.type
_entity_poly.pdbx_seq_one_letter_code
_entity_poly.pdbx_strand_id
1 'polypeptide(L)'
;MATGAGFTPVAIRTNSHGFLPAANLALDVAKAVVVRLSASRNVNRPALGDLAAAGSITTRPNGGSLSLGNPFLKPYKATSVEGSVEYYMDRSGFASIGFFYKSMDSFISSSTKQIPYGQTGLPLSLLVQGEDANTLFDV
;
A
#
# COMPACT_ATOMS: atom_id res chain seq x y z
N MET A 1 -9.02 21.52 -2.10
CA MET A 1 -9.46 21.79 -0.71
C MET A 1 -10.54 22.86 -0.80
N ALA A 2 -11.77 22.57 -0.37
CA ALA A 2 -12.93 23.42 -0.66
C ALA A 2 -12.88 24.73 0.14
N THR A 3 -12.57 25.84 -0.52
CA THR A 3 -12.95 27.19 -0.06
C THR A 3 -14.37 27.45 -0.57
N GLY A 4 -15.17 28.27 0.13
CA GLY A 4 -16.60 28.54 -0.13
C GLY A 4 -17.02 29.08 -1.52
N ALA A 5 -16.23 28.85 -2.57
CA ALA A 5 -16.45 29.20 -3.97
C ALA A 5 -16.26 28.00 -4.94
N GLY A 6 -16.29 26.75 -4.46
CA GLY A 6 -16.28 25.54 -5.30
C GLY A 6 -15.05 24.63 -5.14
N PHE A 7 -15.04 23.52 -5.88
CA PHE A 7 -13.92 22.58 -5.89
C PHE A 7 -12.73 23.19 -6.64
N THR A 8 -11.66 23.51 -5.92
CA THR A 8 -10.40 23.93 -6.53
C THR A 8 -9.59 22.69 -6.92
N PRO A 9 -9.10 22.59 -8.16
CA PRO A 9 -8.23 21.50 -8.56
C PRO A 9 -6.96 21.55 -7.72
N VAL A 10 -6.66 20.44 -7.04
CA VAL A 10 -5.45 20.26 -6.24
C VAL A 10 -4.50 19.37 -7.02
N ALA A 11 -3.33 19.90 -7.36
CA ALA A 11 -2.27 19.13 -8.02
C ALA A 11 -1.15 18.88 -7.02
N ILE A 12 -1.03 17.64 -6.54
CA ILE A 12 0.06 17.23 -5.66
C ILE A 12 1.06 16.43 -6.49
N ARG A 13 2.27 16.95 -6.62
CA ARG A 13 3.38 16.26 -7.27
C ARG A 13 4.22 15.58 -6.21
N THR A 14 4.24 14.25 -6.20
CA THR A 14 5.15 13.47 -5.35
C THR A 14 6.23 12.86 -6.23
N ASN A 15 7.49 13.06 -5.83
CA ASN A 15 8.63 12.43 -6.48
C ASN A 15 9.29 11.47 -5.49
N SER A 16 9.60 10.27 -5.94
CA SER A 16 10.14 9.21 -5.08
C SER A 16 11.33 8.58 -5.76
N HIS A 17 12.52 8.84 -5.22
CA HIS A 17 13.74 8.15 -5.60
C HIS A 17 14.04 7.05 -4.59
N GLY A 18 14.53 5.92 -5.08
CA GLY A 18 14.89 4.77 -4.25
C GLY A 18 16.02 3.99 -4.87
N PHE A 19 17.02 3.66 -4.06
CA PHE A 19 18.02 2.67 -4.42
C PHE A 19 17.47 1.28 -4.14
N LEU A 20 17.44 0.43 -5.17
CA LEU A 20 16.83 -0.90 -5.18
C LEU A 20 17.91 -1.94 -5.51
N PRO A 21 18.83 -2.22 -4.58
CA PRO A 21 19.87 -3.21 -4.81
C PRO A 21 19.24 -4.59 -4.99
N ALA A 22 19.80 -5.35 -5.92
CA ALA A 22 19.49 -6.75 -6.12
C ALA A 22 20.79 -7.50 -6.40
N ALA A 23 20.96 -8.63 -5.73
CA ALA A 23 22.09 -9.53 -5.91
C ALA A 23 21.57 -10.96 -5.94
N ASN A 24 22.02 -11.72 -6.93
CA ASN A 24 21.72 -13.13 -7.09
C ASN A 24 23.05 -13.87 -7.24
N LEU A 25 23.21 -14.95 -6.50
CA LEU A 25 24.41 -15.77 -6.51
C LEU A 25 24.00 -17.24 -6.62
N ALA A 26 24.60 -17.95 -7.56
CA ALA A 26 24.48 -19.39 -7.71
C ALA A 26 25.87 -20.01 -7.63
N LEU A 27 26.02 -21.04 -6.80
CA LEU A 27 27.28 -21.71 -6.51
C LEU A 27 27.13 -23.21 -6.70
N ASP A 28 27.96 -23.78 -7.56
CA ASP A 28 28.12 -25.22 -7.72
C ASP A 28 29.11 -25.72 -6.67
N VAL A 29 28.61 -26.01 -5.46
CA VAL A 29 29.44 -26.49 -4.34
C VAL A 29 29.90 -27.94 -4.52
N ALA A 30 29.18 -28.74 -5.32
CA ALA A 30 29.58 -30.07 -5.73
C ALA A 30 29.00 -30.40 -7.12
N LYS A 31 29.49 -31.47 -7.76
CA LYS A 31 29.00 -31.91 -9.09
C LYS A 31 27.48 -32.11 -9.19
N ALA A 32 26.84 -32.36 -8.05
CA ALA A 32 25.41 -32.63 -7.94
C ALA A 32 24.69 -31.67 -6.97
N VAL A 33 25.35 -30.65 -6.42
CA VAL A 33 24.75 -29.73 -5.43
C VAL A 33 24.93 -28.29 -5.90
N VAL A 34 23.81 -27.57 -6.02
CA VAL A 34 23.76 -26.16 -6.35
C VAL A 34 23.15 -25.39 -5.19
N VAL A 35 23.82 -24.34 -4.74
CA VAL A 35 23.29 -23.41 -3.73
C VAL A 35 22.97 -22.10 -4.43
N ARG A 36 21.76 -21.59 -4.22
CA ARG A 36 21.33 -20.28 -4.72
C ARG A 36 21.03 -19.37 -3.54
N LEU A 37 21.48 -18.13 -3.64
CA LEU A 37 21.22 -17.07 -2.67
C LEU A 37 20.77 -15.84 -3.45
N SER A 38 19.73 -15.18 -2.97
CA SER A 38 19.17 -14.00 -3.58
C SER A 38 18.79 -13.00 -2.50
N ALA A 39 19.09 -11.74 -2.73
CA ALA A 39 18.71 -10.63 -1.87
C ALA A 39 18.33 -9.46 -2.76
N SER A 40 17.11 -8.96 -2.61
CA SER A 40 16.58 -7.87 -3.42
C SER A 40 15.73 -6.91 -2.62
N ARG A 41 15.73 -5.65 -3.04
CA ARG A 41 14.83 -4.63 -2.53
C ARG A 41 13.93 -4.12 -3.66
N ASN A 42 12.63 -4.22 -3.45
CA ASN A 42 11.62 -3.80 -4.40
C ASN A 42 10.83 -2.62 -3.85
N VAL A 43 10.24 -1.83 -4.75
CA VAL A 43 9.32 -0.75 -4.41
C VAL A 43 8.06 -0.93 -5.23
N ASN A 44 6.93 -0.78 -4.57
CA ASN A 44 5.65 -0.77 -5.24
C ASN A 44 4.96 0.56 -4.92
N ARG A 45 4.41 1.16 -5.97
CA ARG A 45 3.74 2.45 -5.87
C ARG A 45 2.29 2.23 -5.39
N PRO A 46 1.75 3.14 -4.57
CA PRO A 46 0.34 3.07 -4.17
C PRO A 46 -0.57 3.19 -5.40
N ALA A 47 -1.77 2.62 -5.34
CA ALA A 47 -2.74 2.78 -6.41
C ALA A 47 -3.13 4.25 -6.57
N LEU A 48 -3.47 4.67 -7.79
CA LEU A 48 -3.87 6.05 -8.08
C LEU A 48 -5.11 6.48 -7.27
N GLY A 49 -6.02 5.53 -6.96
CA GLY A 49 -7.18 5.79 -6.11
C GLY A 49 -6.80 6.12 -4.67
N ASP A 50 -5.79 5.46 -4.11
CA ASP A 50 -5.30 5.73 -2.75
C ASP A 50 -4.55 7.07 -2.67
N LEU A 51 -3.96 7.52 -3.78
CA LEU A 51 -3.30 8.83 -3.88
C LEU A 51 -4.26 9.97 -4.23
N ALA A 52 -5.51 9.66 -4.55
CA ALA A 52 -6.48 10.68 -4.90
C ALA A 52 -6.73 11.57 -3.68
N ALA A 53 -6.50 12.88 -3.84
CA ALA A 53 -6.94 13.87 -2.85
C ALA A 53 -8.48 14.05 -2.85
N ALA A 54 -9.18 13.30 -3.70
CA ALA A 54 -10.62 13.25 -3.78
C ALA A 54 -11.14 12.04 -2.97
N GLY A 55 -12.31 12.20 -2.41
CA GLY A 55 -12.99 11.16 -1.64
C GLY A 55 -14.44 11.01 -2.09
N SER A 56 -15.02 9.85 -1.80
CA SER A 56 -16.45 9.62 -2.01
C SER A 56 -17.18 9.74 -0.68
N ILE A 57 -18.23 10.54 -0.67
CA ILE A 57 -19.16 10.65 0.45
C ILE A 57 -20.45 9.91 0.11
N THR A 58 -20.86 8.99 0.97
CA THR A 58 -22.18 8.37 0.92
C THR A 58 -22.95 8.78 2.16
N THR A 59 -23.96 9.61 1.98
CA THR A 59 -24.83 10.07 3.06
C THR A 59 -26.09 9.20 3.13
N ARG A 60 -26.48 8.76 4.33
CA ARG A 60 -27.76 8.10 4.62
C ARG A 60 -28.44 8.83 5.78
N PRO A 61 -29.74 8.63 6.03
CA PRO A 61 -30.38 9.12 7.24
C PRO A 61 -29.69 8.52 8.48
N ASN A 62 -29.33 9.36 9.45
CA ASN A 62 -28.61 9.05 10.69
C ASN A 62 -27.14 8.62 10.53
N GLY A 63 -26.47 9.02 9.45
CA GLY A 63 -25.03 8.79 9.28
C GLY A 63 -24.62 8.34 7.88
N GLY A 64 -23.32 8.29 7.63
CA GLY A 64 -22.80 7.96 6.30
C GLY A 64 -21.35 7.48 6.36
N SER A 65 -20.81 7.15 5.18
CA SER A 65 -19.40 6.80 5.04
C SER A 65 -18.70 7.83 4.17
N LEU A 66 -17.50 8.24 4.58
CA LEU A 66 -16.63 9.15 3.84
C LEU A 66 -15.30 8.45 3.59
N SER A 67 -15.05 8.04 2.36
CA SER A 67 -13.75 7.49 1.99
C SER A 67 -12.89 8.60 1.38
N LEU A 68 -11.71 8.85 1.94
CA LEU A 68 -10.74 9.82 1.43
C LEU A 68 -9.45 9.07 1.08
N GLY A 69 -8.94 9.30 -0.14
CA GLY A 69 -7.57 8.90 -0.46
C GLY A 69 -6.56 9.78 0.27
N ASN A 70 -5.35 9.27 0.46
CA ASN A 70 -4.24 9.97 1.09
C ASN A 70 -3.12 10.26 0.05
N PRO A 71 -3.05 11.48 -0.48
CA PRO A 71 -2.03 11.86 -1.46
C PRO A 71 -0.59 11.89 -0.91
N PHE A 72 -0.42 11.78 0.42
CA PHE A 72 0.89 11.72 1.08
C PHE A 72 1.39 10.28 1.30
N LEU A 73 0.69 9.27 0.77
CA LEU A 73 1.14 7.88 0.85
C LEU A 73 2.51 7.73 0.19
N LYS A 74 3.42 7.10 0.94
CA LYS A 74 4.76 6.76 0.46
C LYS A 74 4.71 5.42 -0.26
N PRO A 75 5.50 5.21 -1.32
CA PRO A 75 5.65 3.90 -1.93
C PRO A 75 6.11 2.87 -0.90
N TYR A 76 5.48 1.69 -0.90
CA TYR A 76 5.87 0.62 0.02
C TYR A 76 7.12 -0.07 -0.51
N LYS A 77 8.04 -0.38 0.39
CA LYS A 77 9.30 -1.05 0.06
C LYS A 77 9.30 -2.43 0.67
N ALA A 78 9.69 -3.42 -0.13
CA ALA A 78 9.82 -4.79 0.34
C ALA A 78 11.26 -5.25 0.16
N THR A 79 11.86 -5.77 1.22
CA THR A 79 13.17 -6.42 1.18
C THR A 79 12.95 -7.92 1.27
N SER A 80 13.47 -8.65 0.29
CA SER A 80 13.35 -10.11 0.20
C SER A 80 14.73 -10.72 0.21
N VAL A 81 14.91 -11.78 1.00
CA VAL A 81 16.10 -12.61 1.03
C VAL A 81 15.65 -14.06 0.88
N GLU A 82 16.24 -14.78 -0.06
CA GLU A 82 15.93 -16.18 -0.32
C GLU A 82 17.22 -16.97 -0.48
N GLY A 83 17.15 -18.24 -0.11
CA GLY A 83 18.23 -19.20 -0.29
C GLY A 83 17.66 -20.57 -0.59
N SER A 84 18.24 -21.27 -1.56
CA SER A 84 17.89 -22.64 -1.89
C SER A 84 19.11 -23.53 -2.02
N VAL A 85 18.93 -24.80 -1.71
CA VAL A 85 19.89 -25.87 -1.97
C VAL A 85 19.19 -26.89 -2.84
N GLU A 86 19.81 -27.21 -3.97
CA GLU A 86 19.32 -28.13 -4.98
C GLU A 86 20.31 -29.27 -5.15
N TYR A 87 19.82 -30.50 -5.05
CA TYR A 87 20.57 -31.72 -5.24
C TYR A 87 20.07 -32.47 -6.46
N TYR A 88 20.95 -32.78 -7.40
CA TYR A 88 20.66 -33.45 -8.66
C TYR A 88 21.10 -34.92 -8.60
N MET A 89 20.19 -35.85 -8.91
CA MET A 89 20.45 -37.29 -8.86
C MET A 89 20.86 -37.83 -10.24
N ASP A 90 21.95 -38.59 -10.30
CA ASP A 90 22.58 -39.08 -11.55
C ASP A 90 21.68 -39.90 -12.48
N ARG A 91 20.65 -40.59 -11.95
CA ARG A 91 19.80 -41.52 -12.72
C ARG A 91 18.54 -40.90 -13.31
N SER A 92 17.94 -39.95 -12.60
CA SER A 92 16.93 -38.97 -13.04
C SER A 92 16.22 -38.43 -11.80
N GLY A 93 16.30 -37.13 -11.56
CA GLY A 93 15.57 -36.48 -10.48
C GLY A 93 16.37 -35.39 -9.79
N PHE A 94 15.69 -34.52 -9.07
CA PHE A 94 16.33 -33.54 -8.20
C PHE A 94 15.49 -33.37 -6.94
N ALA A 95 16.14 -32.96 -5.86
CA ALA A 95 15.50 -32.57 -4.61
C ALA A 95 15.97 -31.16 -4.26
N SER A 96 15.06 -30.33 -3.77
CA SER A 96 15.39 -28.95 -3.40
C SER A 96 14.77 -28.56 -2.08
N ILE A 97 15.50 -27.81 -1.27
CA ILE A 97 14.97 -27.13 -0.10
C ILE A 97 15.27 -25.65 -0.20
N GLY A 98 14.28 -24.82 0.14
CA GLY A 98 14.38 -23.37 0.07
C GLY A 98 13.91 -22.71 1.35
N PHE A 99 14.55 -21.61 1.71
CA PHE A 99 14.17 -20.72 2.79
C PHE A 99 14.00 -19.31 2.22
N PHE A 100 12.98 -18.62 2.68
CA PHE A 100 12.72 -17.24 2.28
C PHE A 100 12.39 -16.40 3.50
N TYR A 101 12.80 -15.14 3.43
CA TYR A 101 12.50 -14.11 4.41
C TYR A 101 12.10 -12.84 3.68
N LYS A 102 10.95 -12.27 4.06
CA LYS A 102 10.41 -11.07 3.43
C LYS A 102 10.00 -10.08 4.50
N SER A 103 10.55 -8.87 4.41
CA SER A 103 10.18 -7.74 5.25
C SER A 103 9.53 -6.65 4.39
N MET A 104 8.40 -6.11 4.87
CA MET A 104 7.64 -5.07 4.17
C MET A 104 7.57 -3.81 5.05
N ASP A 105 8.13 -2.71 4.54
CA ASP A 105 8.07 -1.40 5.17
C ASP A 105 6.95 -0.57 4.54
N SER A 106 6.20 0.15 5.38
CA SER A 106 5.12 1.08 4.97
C SER A 106 3.93 0.39 4.29
N PHE A 107 3.36 -0.63 4.95
CA PHE A 107 2.13 -1.25 4.47
C PHE A 107 0.97 -0.24 4.52
N ILE A 108 0.33 -0.04 3.37
CA ILE A 108 -0.81 0.87 3.24
C ILE A 108 -2.05 0.06 3.63
N SER A 109 -2.71 0.47 4.70
CA SER A 109 -3.97 -0.11 5.15
C SER A 109 -5.02 0.97 5.27
N SER A 110 -6.24 0.68 4.83
CA SER A 110 -7.40 1.49 5.17
C SER A 110 -7.69 1.35 6.67
N SER A 111 -8.00 2.45 7.33
CA SER A 111 -8.51 2.48 8.70
C SER A 111 -9.76 3.32 8.69
N THR A 112 -10.85 2.75 9.22
CA THR A 112 -12.12 3.47 9.39
C THR A 112 -12.24 3.92 10.83
N LYS A 113 -12.54 5.20 11.03
CA LYS A 113 -12.83 5.81 12.33
C LYS A 113 -14.15 6.53 12.26
N GLN A 114 -14.92 6.37 13.33
CA GLN A 114 -16.16 7.11 13.46
C GLN A 114 -15.87 8.50 14.03
N ILE A 115 -16.12 9.56 13.25
CA ILE A 115 -15.96 10.95 13.70
C ILE A 115 -17.23 11.76 13.41
N PRO A 116 -17.53 12.80 14.21
CA PRO A 116 -18.60 13.75 13.90
C PRO A 116 -18.35 14.45 12.56
N TYR A 117 -19.40 14.64 11.76
CA TYR A 117 -19.31 15.20 10.41
C TYR A 117 -18.61 16.56 10.37
N GLY A 118 -18.82 17.42 11.38
CA GLY A 118 -18.15 18.71 11.49
C GLY A 118 -16.62 18.65 11.61
N GLN A 119 -16.07 17.50 12.02
CA GLN A 119 -14.62 17.28 12.09
C GLN A 119 -14.00 16.86 10.75
N THR A 120 -14.81 16.53 9.75
CA THR A 120 -14.33 16.17 8.40
C THR A 120 -13.82 17.37 7.60
N GLY A 121 -14.19 18.59 8.00
CA GLY A 121 -13.90 19.83 7.27
C GLY A 121 -14.68 19.98 5.96
N LEU A 122 -15.65 19.10 5.69
CA LEU A 122 -16.55 19.19 4.53
C LEU A 122 -17.71 20.15 4.81
N PRO A 123 -18.22 20.86 3.78
CA PRO A 123 -19.34 21.78 3.96
C PRO A 123 -20.62 21.02 4.32
N LEU A 124 -21.34 21.54 5.32
CA LEU A 124 -22.62 20.97 5.81
C LEU A 124 -23.69 20.84 4.72
N SER A 125 -23.55 21.57 3.60
CA SER A 125 -24.46 21.47 2.45
C SER A 125 -24.45 20.11 1.73
N LEU A 126 -23.47 19.25 2.01
CA LEU A 126 -23.42 17.88 1.47
C LEU A 126 -24.20 16.87 2.33
N LEU A 127 -24.71 17.29 3.49
CA LEU A 127 -25.55 16.46 4.34
C LEU A 127 -27.00 16.41 3.83
N VAL A 128 -27.69 15.31 4.13
CA VAL A 128 -29.14 15.21 3.91
C VAL A 128 -29.86 16.17 4.85
N GLN A 129 -30.97 16.74 4.37
CA GLN A 129 -31.78 17.68 5.13
C GLN A 129 -32.26 17.05 6.45
N GLY A 130 -31.80 17.60 7.59
CA GLY A 130 -32.10 17.08 8.94
C GLY A 130 -30.89 16.60 9.75
N GLU A 131 -29.71 16.49 9.13
CA GLU A 131 -28.45 16.13 9.79
C GLU A 131 -27.62 17.36 10.18
N ASP A 132 -26.76 17.23 11.19
CA ASP A 132 -25.94 18.32 11.72
C ASP A 132 -24.45 17.95 11.84
N ALA A 133 -23.65 18.89 12.36
CA ALA A 133 -22.21 18.69 12.53
C ALA A 133 -21.83 17.56 13.51
N ASN A 134 -22.76 17.11 14.35
CA ASN A 134 -22.55 16.03 15.33
C ASN A 134 -22.90 14.64 14.78
N THR A 135 -23.56 14.55 13.62
CA THR A 135 -23.86 13.27 12.98
C THR A 135 -22.58 12.45 12.78
N LEU A 136 -22.59 11.21 13.25
CA LEU A 136 -21.44 10.32 13.17
C LEU A 136 -21.28 9.76 11.75
N PHE A 137 -20.06 9.84 11.23
CA PHE A 137 -19.68 9.28 9.94
C PHE A 137 -18.52 8.30 10.10
N ASP A 138 -18.57 7.22 9.33
CA ASP A 138 -17.47 6.28 9.18
C ASP A 138 -16.47 6.84 8.15
N VAL A 139 -15.28 7.21 8.60
CA VAL A 139 -14.24 7.85 7.80
C VAL A 139 -13.01 6.97 7.67
#